data_AF-A0A960NL97-F1
#
_entry.id   AF-A0A960NL97-F1
#
_cell.length_a   1.000
_cell.length_b   1.000
_cell.length_c   1.000
_cell.angle_alpha   90.00
_cell.angle_beta   90.00
_cell.angle_gamma   90.00
#
_symmetry.space_group_name_H-M   'P 1'
#
loop_
_entity.id
_entity.type
_entity.pdbx_description
1 polymer ?
#
loop_
_entity_poly.entity_id
_entity_poly.type
_entity_poly.pdbx_seq_one_letter_code
_entity_poly.pdbx_strand_id
1 'polypeptide(L)'
;PTIGVVENMSYFDCPDNGKRYRVFGEGARRQLVEQFGFKNTFELPIYPELSQSGDSGTPLVVRDQTHPASTSLKDIAELVVREVSILKHAGKSHPKVSYRPGDGLVLSFENGEEHLLHPATVRRNCRCALCVDEMTGEPRLRPEDVDDKVFPKAMQPMGNYAVAITWSDGHDSSIYPYDRLLALAAG
;
A
#
# COMPACT_ATOMS: atom_id res chain seq x y z
N PRO A 1 -8.21 4.61 7.97
CA PRO A 1 -7.76 4.25 6.60
C PRO A 1 -6.24 4.48 6.52
N THR A 2 -5.50 3.58 5.87
CA THR A 2 -4.06 3.81 5.63
C THR A 2 -3.90 4.76 4.44
N ILE A 3 -3.14 5.84 4.62
CA ILE A 3 -2.97 6.92 3.64
C ILE A 3 -1.53 7.05 3.11
N GLY A 4 -0.60 6.30 3.71
CA GLY A 4 0.79 6.22 3.30
C GLY A 4 1.57 5.28 4.21
N VAL A 5 2.80 4.97 3.81
CA VAL A 5 3.74 4.15 4.57
C VAL A 5 5.07 4.88 4.73
N VAL A 6 5.63 4.84 5.93
CA VAL A 6 6.94 5.39 6.23
C VAL A 6 7.86 4.23 6.57
N GLU A 7 8.92 4.07 5.77
CA GLU A 7 10.01 3.15 6.07
C GLU A 7 10.99 3.87 7.00
N ASN A 8 10.91 3.54 8.28
CA ASN A 8 11.79 4.11 9.29
C ASN A 8 13.18 3.45 9.25
N MET A 9 14.22 4.22 9.56
CA MET A 9 15.62 3.77 9.57
C MET A 9 16.08 3.17 8.22
N SER A 10 15.62 3.75 7.11
CA SER A 10 15.79 3.20 5.76
C SER A 10 17.25 3.09 5.30
N TYR A 11 18.07 4.07 5.66
CA TYR A 11 19.51 4.10 5.40
C TYR A 11 20.24 5.07 6.33
N PHE A 12 21.56 5.01 6.32
CA PHE A 12 22.46 5.94 6.99
C PHE A 12 23.47 6.48 5.96
N ASP A 13 23.50 7.80 5.80
CA ASP A 13 24.55 8.46 5.01
C ASP A 13 25.73 8.77 5.93
N CYS A 14 26.85 8.09 5.70
CA CYS A 14 28.03 8.23 6.55
C CYS A 14 28.75 9.56 6.24
N PRO A 15 28.89 10.46 7.22
CA PRO A 15 29.48 11.77 6.99
C PRO A 15 30.99 11.68 6.65
N ASP A 16 31.68 10.65 7.13
CA ASP A 16 33.13 10.52 6.99
C ASP A 16 33.57 10.08 5.58
N ASN A 17 32.71 9.38 4.84
CA ASN A 17 33.04 8.80 3.54
C ASN A 17 31.99 9.04 2.45
N GLY A 18 30.87 9.70 2.77
CA GLY A 18 29.78 9.99 1.85
C GLY A 18 29.03 8.76 1.32
N LYS A 19 29.32 7.56 1.84
CA LYS A 19 28.65 6.34 1.41
C LYS A 19 27.32 6.18 2.14
N ARG A 20 26.33 5.70 1.39
CA ARG A 20 25.03 5.29 1.92
C ARG A 20 25.07 3.82 2.36
N TYR A 21 24.63 3.56 3.57
CA TYR A 21 24.51 2.22 4.15
C TYR A 21 23.04 1.91 4.44
N ARG A 22 22.50 0.89 3.80
CA ARG A 22 21.21 0.31 4.18
C ARG A 22 21.44 -0.73 5.29
N VAL A 23 21.54 -0.24 6.54
CA VAL A 23 21.94 -1.03 7.72
C VAL A 23 21.05 -2.27 7.93
N PHE A 24 19.79 -2.18 7.55
CA PHE A 24 18.79 -3.24 7.73
C PHE A 24 18.38 -3.95 6.42
N GLY A 25 19.17 -3.79 5.35
CA GLY A 25 18.92 -4.42 4.05
C GLY A 25 18.17 -3.53 3.06
N GLU A 26 17.93 -4.05 1.85
CA GLU A 26 17.18 -3.33 0.81
C GLU A 26 15.74 -3.09 1.27
N GLY A 27 15.31 -1.83 1.19
CA GLY A 27 14.02 -1.39 1.74
C GLY A 27 12.81 -2.02 1.06
N ALA A 28 11.70 -2.13 1.79
CA ALA A 28 10.46 -2.76 1.31
C ALA A 28 9.59 -1.80 0.48
N ARG A 29 9.99 -0.54 0.30
CA ARG A 29 9.19 0.48 -0.40
C ARG A 29 8.61 0.01 -1.73
N ARG A 30 9.45 -0.55 -2.61
CA ARG A 30 9.02 -1.00 -3.94
C ARG A 30 7.96 -2.10 -3.82
N GLN A 31 8.19 -3.07 -2.94
CA GLN A 31 7.25 -4.16 -2.67
C GLN A 31 5.94 -3.62 -2.10
N LEU A 32 5.98 -2.62 -1.21
CA LEU A 32 4.78 -2.02 -0.62
C LEU A 32 3.90 -1.33 -1.67
N VAL A 33 4.50 -0.62 -2.62
CA VAL A 33 3.78 -0.04 -3.77
C VAL A 33 3.23 -1.17 -4.65
N GLU A 34 4.08 -2.14 -5.00
CA GLU A 34 3.74 -3.19 -5.96
C GLU A 34 2.74 -4.23 -5.43
N GLN A 35 2.74 -4.54 -4.15
CA GLN A 35 1.85 -5.55 -3.55
C GLN A 35 0.56 -4.91 -3.07
N PHE A 36 0.67 -3.80 -2.33
CA PHE A 36 -0.44 -3.19 -1.60
C PHE A 36 -0.94 -1.87 -2.21
N GLY A 37 -0.29 -1.34 -3.26
CA GLY A 37 -0.78 -0.15 -3.98
C GLY A 37 -0.63 1.16 -3.19
N PHE A 38 0.25 1.21 -2.19
CA PHE A 38 0.50 2.44 -1.43
C PHE A 38 1.16 3.49 -2.34
N LYS A 39 0.42 4.53 -2.72
CA LYS A 39 0.94 5.61 -3.57
C LYS A 39 1.90 6.53 -2.82
N ASN A 40 1.61 6.77 -1.54
CA ASN A 40 2.37 7.65 -0.69
C ASN A 40 3.35 6.83 0.16
N THR A 41 4.62 6.85 -0.20
CA THR A 41 5.67 6.13 0.52
C THR A 41 6.87 7.03 0.78
N PHE A 42 7.37 7.00 2.01
CA PHE A 42 8.47 7.83 2.50
C PHE A 42 9.58 6.94 3.07
N GLU A 43 10.82 7.34 2.87
CA GLU A 43 11.98 6.77 3.57
C GLU A 43 12.44 7.79 4.61
N LEU A 44 12.56 7.38 5.87
CA LEU A 44 13.12 8.20 6.94
C LEU A 44 14.50 7.64 7.34
N PRO A 45 15.59 8.30 6.95
CA PRO A 45 16.94 7.86 7.28
C PRO A 45 17.25 7.89 8.77
N ILE A 46 18.32 7.20 9.14
CA ILE A 46 18.90 7.26 10.48
C ILE A 46 19.64 8.58 10.63
N TYR A 47 19.10 9.48 11.44
CA TYR A 47 19.74 10.72 11.84
C TYR A 47 20.07 10.70 13.34
N PRO A 48 21.35 10.73 13.74
CA PRO A 48 21.75 10.79 15.15
C PRO A 48 21.08 11.95 15.91
N GLU A 49 20.94 13.11 15.26
CA GLU A 49 20.32 14.32 15.79
C GLU A 49 18.85 14.11 16.15
N LEU A 50 18.14 13.26 15.40
CA LEU A 50 16.75 12.93 15.67
C LEU A 50 16.64 12.10 16.95
N SER A 51 17.54 11.13 17.15
CA SER A 51 17.62 10.35 18.39
C SER A 51 17.97 11.24 19.58
N GLN A 52 19.02 12.07 19.46
CA GLN A 52 19.46 13.00 20.51
C GLN A 52 18.37 14.00 20.89
N SER A 53 17.51 14.39 19.94
CA SER A 53 16.41 15.30 20.22
C SER A 53 15.41 14.69 21.22
N GLY A 54 15.22 13.37 21.17
CA GLY A 54 14.41 12.63 22.15
C GLY A 54 14.96 12.73 23.57
N ASP A 55 16.28 12.55 23.73
CA ASP A 55 16.95 12.66 25.03
C ASP A 55 16.92 14.10 25.59
N SER A 56 16.99 15.10 24.72
CA SER A 56 16.99 16.51 25.09
C SER A 56 15.60 17.07 25.48
N GLY A 57 14.53 16.32 25.23
CA GLY A 57 13.14 16.74 25.46
C GLY A 57 12.62 17.81 24.49
N THR A 58 13.43 18.30 23.55
CA THR A 58 13.01 19.25 22.51
C THR A 58 13.06 18.58 21.13
N PRO A 59 11.92 18.40 20.45
CA PRO A 59 11.89 17.74 19.14
C PRO A 59 12.77 18.44 18.10
N LEU A 60 13.44 17.64 17.25
CA LEU A 60 14.33 18.18 16.21
C LEU A 60 13.63 19.17 15.29
N VAL A 61 12.36 18.93 14.93
CA VAL A 61 11.53 19.82 14.10
C VAL A 61 11.31 21.21 14.71
N VAL A 62 11.44 21.36 16.03
CA VAL A 62 11.36 22.64 16.73
C VAL A 62 12.74 23.30 16.79
N ARG A 63 13.77 22.52 17.11
CA ARG A 63 15.14 22.99 17.29
C ARG A 63 15.82 23.42 15.99
N ASP A 64 15.63 22.66 14.92
CA ASP A 64 16.18 22.93 13.60
C ASP A 64 15.17 22.55 12.52
N GLN A 65 14.56 23.57 11.93
CA GLN A 65 13.51 23.41 10.93
C GLN A 65 14.01 23.11 9.52
N THR A 66 15.31 23.29 9.27
CA THR A 66 15.96 23.12 7.97
C THR A 66 16.70 21.79 7.85
N HIS A 67 16.91 21.10 8.99
CA HIS A 67 17.50 19.78 9.02
C HIS A 67 16.74 18.80 8.08
N PRO A 68 17.43 17.96 7.30
CA PRO A 68 16.78 17.02 6.37
C PRO A 68 15.69 16.16 7.03
N ALA A 69 15.93 15.64 8.24
CA ALA A 69 14.93 14.90 9.02
C ALA A 69 13.66 15.73 9.31
N SER A 70 13.83 17.01 9.64
CA SER A 70 12.72 17.91 9.94
C SER A 70 11.89 18.20 8.69
N THR A 71 12.56 18.37 7.54
CA THR A 71 11.89 18.50 6.23
C THR A 71 11.10 17.24 5.91
N SER A 72 11.70 16.04 6.01
CA SER A 72 10.98 14.79 5.75
C SER A 72 9.76 14.59 6.66
N LEU A 73 9.86 14.94 7.95
CA LEU A 73 8.73 14.86 8.88
C LEU A 73 7.62 15.88 8.52
N LYS A 74 7.97 17.08 8.06
CA LYS A 74 7.02 18.06 7.55
C LYS A 74 6.30 17.54 6.29
N ASP A 75 7.03 16.99 5.33
CA ASP A 75 6.45 16.44 4.10
C ASP A 75 5.44 15.30 4.42
N ILE A 76 5.79 14.44 5.39
CA ILE A 76 4.89 13.39 5.88
C ILE A 76 3.63 14.01 6.53
N ALA A 77 3.79 15.06 7.34
CA ALA A 77 2.64 15.73 7.97
C ALA A 77 1.73 16.42 6.94
N GLU A 78 2.30 17.10 5.94
CA GLU A 78 1.56 17.74 4.85
C GLU A 78 0.78 16.71 4.03
N LEU A 79 1.38 15.56 3.74
CA LEU A 79 0.69 14.43 3.14
C LEU A 79 -0.54 14.04 3.97
N VAL A 80 -0.38 13.84 5.28
CA VAL A 80 -1.48 13.42 6.16
C VAL A 80 -2.62 14.43 6.09
N VAL A 81 -2.33 15.72 6.18
CA VAL A 81 -3.34 16.79 6.09
C VAL A 81 -4.07 16.75 4.75
N ARG A 82 -3.33 16.59 3.65
CA ARG A 82 -3.90 16.52 2.29
C ARG A 82 -4.82 15.31 2.15
N GLU A 83 -4.35 14.12 2.49
CA GLU A 83 -5.11 12.87 2.32
C GLU A 83 -6.34 12.83 3.24
N VAL A 84 -6.24 13.32 4.49
CA VAL A 84 -7.40 13.44 5.38
C VAL A 84 -8.43 14.44 4.82
N SER A 85 -7.96 15.52 4.20
CA SER A 85 -8.85 16.49 3.55
C SER A 85 -9.57 15.89 2.35
N ILE A 86 -8.86 15.12 1.51
CA ILE A 86 -9.46 14.38 0.39
C ILE A 86 -10.49 13.38 0.92
N LEU A 87 -10.16 12.59 1.93
CA LEU A 87 -11.08 11.61 2.52
C LEU A 87 -12.36 12.23 3.10
N LYS A 88 -12.30 13.50 3.53
CA LYS A 88 -13.45 14.24 4.07
C LYS A 88 -14.30 14.92 3.00
N HIS A 89 -13.70 15.34 1.87
CA HIS A 89 -14.35 16.25 0.91
C HIS A 89 -14.50 15.68 -0.50
N ALA A 90 -13.62 14.76 -0.92
CA ALA A 90 -13.87 14.00 -2.13
C ALA A 90 -14.92 12.94 -1.79
N GLY A 91 -16.02 12.89 -2.55
CA GLY A 91 -16.85 11.69 -2.62
C GLY A 91 -15.99 10.45 -2.92
N LYS A 92 -16.56 9.24 -2.87
CA LYS A 92 -15.74 8.03 -3.07
C LYS A 92 -15.21 8.01 -4.50
N SER A 93 -13.96 8.43 -4.70
CA SER A 93 -13.28 8.38 -6.00
C SER A 93 -12.82 6.97 -6.38
N HIS A 94 -12.98 6.01 -5.46
CA HIS A 94 -12.73 4.60 -5.68
C HIS A 94 -14.05 3.85 -5.92
N PRO A 95 -14.04 2.80 -6.74
CA PRO A 95 -15.23 1.99 -6.97
C PRO A 95 -15.67 1.30 -5.68
N LYS A 96 -16.98 1.17 -5.49
CA LYS A 96 -17.54 0.23 -4.54
C LYS A 96 -17.38 -1.18 -5.11
N VAL A 97 -16.73 -2.06 -4.36
CA VAL A 97 -16.55 -3.46 -4.75
C VAL A 97 -17.65 -4.29 -4.12
N SER A 98 -18.36 -5.07 -4.93
CA SER A 98 -19.38 -6.01 -4.49
C SER A 98 -19.29 -7.32 -5.26
N TYR A 99 -20.01 -8.35 -4.81
CA TYR A 99 -20.05 -9.66 -5.45
C TYR A 99 -21.49 -10.00 -5.77
N ARG A 100 -21.74 -10.34 -7.03
CA ARG A 100 -23.05 -10.77 -7.50
C ARG A 100 -22.89 -12.21 -8.01
N PRO A 101 -23.48 -13.21 -7.32
CA PRO A 101 -23.40 -14.60 -7.75
C PRO A 101 -23.86 -14.76 -9.21
N GLY A 102 -23.07 -15.44 -10.03
CA GLY A 102 -23.32 -15.61 -11.47
C GLY A 102 -22.60 -14.58 -12.36
N ASP A 103 -22.58 -13.30 -11.95
CA ASP A 103 -21.97 -12.22 -12.74
C ASP A 103 -20.49 -11.99 -12.36
N GLY A 104 -20.14 -12.14 -11.07
CA GLY A 104 -18.79 -11.98 -10.57
C GLY A 104 -18.60 -10.79 -9.62
N LEU A 105 -17.37 -10.29 -9.55
CA LEU A 105 -17.02 -9.08 -8.82
C LEU A 105 -17.45 -7.85 -9.62
N VAL A 106 -18.16 -6.93 -8.96
CA VAL A 106 -18.69 -5.70 -9.55
C VAL A 106 -17.98 -4.50 -8.94
N LEU A 107 -17.35 -3.69 -9.77
CA LEU A 107 -16.77 -2.38 -9.43
C LEU A 107 -17.77 -1.31 -9.87
N SER A 108 -18.46 -0.66 -8.92
CA SER A 108 -19.46 0.38 -9.25
C SER A 108 -19.03 1.78 -8.81
N PHE A 109 -19.34 2.76 -9.65
CA PHE A 109 -18.99 4.17 -9.46
C PHE A 109 -20.23 5.05 -9.23
N GLU A 110 -20.03 6.24 -8.66
CA GLU A 110 -21.12 7.20 -8.40
C GLU A 110 -21.79 7.73 -9.69
N ASN A 111 -21.08 7.71 -10.82
CA ASN A 111 -21.60 8.06 -12.15
C ASN A 111 -22.48 6.95 -12.77
N GLY A 112 -22.64 5.80 -12.10
CA GLY A 112 -23.39 4.64 -12.59
C GLY A 112 -22.60 3.68 -13.48
N GLU A 113 -21.31 3.95 -13.73
CA GLU A 113 -20.41 3.05 -14.43
C GLU A 113 -20.16 1.78 -13.60
N GLU A 114 -20.23 0.61 -14.24
CA GLU A 114 -19.89 -0.68 -13.62
C GLU A 114 -18.85 -1.41 -14.48
N HIS A 115 -17.89 -2.05 -13.81
CA HIS A 115 -17.02 -3.04 -14.44
C HIS A 115 -17.19 -4.39 -13.74
N LEU A 116 -17.17 -5.44 -14.55
CA LEU A 116 -17.31 -6.82 -14.09
C LEU A 116 -15.97 -7.55 -14.18
N LEU A 117 -15.67 -8.34 -13.16
CA LEU A 117 -14.48 -9.15 -13.06
C LEU A 117 -14.84 -10.56 -12.65
N HIS A 118 -14.33 -11.54 -13.39
CA HIS A 118 -14.45 -12.93 -12.97
C HIS A 118 -13.65 -13.14 -11.66
N PRO A 119 -14.24 -13.73 -10.60
CA PRO A 119 -13.55 -13.92 -9.32
C PRO A 119 -12.22 -14.66 -9.44
N ALA A 120 -12.14 -15.68 -10.29
CA ALA A 120 -10.90 -16.42 -10.53
C ALA A 120 -9.81 -15.56 -11.18
N THR A 121 -10.18 -14.62 -12.06
CA THR A 121 -9.21 -13.68 -12.68
C THR A 121 -8.57 -12.82 -11.60
N VAL A 122 -9.37 -12.29 -10.67
CA VAL A 122 -8.85 -11.49 -9.55
C VAL A 122 -7.98 -12.34 -8.63
N ARG A 123 -8.42 -13.55 -8.28
CA ARG A 123 -7.69 -14.47 -7.40
C ARG A 123 -6.34 -14.93 -7.97
N ARG A 124 -6.27 -15.19 -9.28
CA ARG A 124 -5.02 -15.55 -10.00
C ARG A 124 -4.01 -14.41 -10.04
N ASN A 125 -4.48 -13.16 -9.91
CA ASN A 125 -3.64 -11.95 -9.87
C ASN A 125 -3.36 -11.48 -8.43
N CYS A 126 -3.52 -12.35 -7.43
CA CYS A 126 -3.16 -12.05 -6.05
C CYS A 126 -1.65 -11.79 -5.92
N ARG A 127 -1.27 -10.66 -5.29
CA ARG A 127 0.13 -10.32 -5.00
C ARG A 127 0.44 -10.21 -3.52
N CYS A 128 -0.28 -10.95 -2.67
CA CYS A 128 0.07 -11.02 -1.25
C CYS A 128 1.37 -11.82 -1.05
N ALA A 129 1.98 -11.70 0.13
CA ALA A 129 3.20 -12.41 0.50
C ALA A 129 3.14 -13.95 0.37
N LEU A 130 1.93 -14.54 0.42
CA LEU A 130 1.75 -15.97 0.19
C LEU A 130 1.72 -16.34 -1.30
N CYS A 131 1.34 -15.41 -2.17
CA CYS A 131 1.19 -15.64 -3.61
C CYS A 131 2.37 -15.11 -4.43
N VAL A 132 3.21 -14.23 -3.87
CA VAL A 132 4.39 -13.66 -4.51
C VAL A 132 5.53 -13.68 -3.50
N ASP A 133 6.70 -14.13 -3.94
CA ASP A 133 7.89 -14.12 -3.11
C ASP A 133 8.37 -12.68 -2.87
N GLU A 134 8.57 -12.30 -1.61
CA GLU A 134 8.90 -10.92 -1.25
C GLU A 134 10.26 -10.47 -1.79
N MET A 135 11.25 -11.36 -1.78
CA MET A 135 12.63 -11.03 -2.14
C MET A 135 12.86 -10.99 -3.65
N THR A 136 12.22 -11.90 -4.37
CA THR A 136 12.42 -12.03 -5.83
C THR A 136 11.31 -11.36 -6.64
N GLY A 137 10.12 -11.17 -6.07
CA GLY A 137 8.94 -10.67 -6.77
C GLY A 137 8.27 -11.71 -7.68
N GLU A 138 8.78 -12.95 -7.70
CA GLU A 138 8.27 -14.02 -8.54
C GLU A 138 6.94 -14.59 -8.03
N PRO A 139 5.99 -14.95 -8.91
CA PRO A 139 4.74 -15.58 -8.51
C PRO A 139 4.99 -16.96 -7.86
N ARG A 140 4.47 -17.14 -6.65
CA ARG A 140 4.33 -18.44 -5.98
C ARG A 140 3.02 -19.13 -6.34
N LEU A 141 1.98 -18.34 -6.55
CA LEU A 141 0.69 -18.82 -6.99
C LEU A 141 0.78 -19.27 -8.44
N ARG A 142 0.43 -20.53 -8.69
CA ARG A 142 0.25 -21.03 -10.05
C ARG A 142 -1.20 -20.81 -10.48
N PRO A 143 -1.48 -20.16 -11.62
CA PRO A 143 -2.85 -19.86 -12.05
C PRO A 143 -3.78 -21.08 -12.14
N GLU A 144 -3.22 -22.24 -12.48
CA GLU A 144 -3.91 -23.53 -12.57
C GLU A 144 -4.38 -24.09 -11.22
N ASP A 145 -3.80 -23.64 -10.11
CA ASP A 145 -4.24 -24.03 -8.76
C ASP A 145 -5.51 -23.28 -8.33
N VAL A 146 -5.94 -22.27 -9.09
CA VAL A 146 -7.15 -21.48 -8.82
C VAL A 146 -8.32 -22.04 -9.61
N ASP A 147 -9.28 -22.65 -8.92
CA ASP A 147 -10.54 -23.14 -9.49
C ASP A 147 -11.37 -21.96 -10.03
N ASP A 148 -11.98 -22.11 -11.22
CA ASP A 148 -12.86 -21.08 -11.80
C ASP A 148 -14.10 -20.80 -10.95
N LYS A 149 -14.49 -21.72 -10.07
CA LYS A 149 -15.60 -21.57 -9.12
C LYS A 149 -15.21 -20.83 -7.85
N VAL A 150 -13.97 -20.35 -7.71
CA VAL A 150 -13.56 -19.57 -6.54
C VAL A 150 -14.43 -18.31 -6.43
N PHE A 151 -14.82 -17.95 -5.20
CA PHE A 151 -15.65 -16.76 -4.96
C PHE A 151 -15.24 -16.06 -3.66
N PRO A 152 -15.51 -14.74 -3.51
CA PRO A 152 -15.24 -14.03 -2.28
C PRO A 152 -16.24 -14.46 -1.18
N LYS A 153 -15.72 -14.92 -0.04
CA LYS A 153 -16.48 -15.18 1.19
C LYS A 153 -16.69 -13.90 2.01
N ALA A 154 -15.71 -13.02 2.02
CA ALA A 154 -15.78 -11.73 2.70
C ALA A 154 -14.99 -10.67 1.93
N MET A 155 -15.42 -9.42 2.02
CA MET A 155 -14.74 -8.28 1.41
C MET A 155 -14.80 -7.08 2.35
N GLN A 156 -13.66 -6.42 2.54
CA GLN A 156 -13.55 -5.27 3.42
C GLN A 156 -12.74 -4.15 2.74
N PRO A 157 -13.29 -2.92 2.61
CA PRO A 157 -12.52 -1.78 2.15
C PRO A 157 -11.34 -1.47 3.08
N MET A 158 -10.16 -1.29 2.52
CA MET A 158 -8.94 -0.90 3.22
C MET A 158 -8.73 0.61 3.08
N GLY A 159 -9.71 1.40 3.45
CA GLY A 159 -9.70 2.84 3.18
C GLY A 159 -10.03 3.15 1.73
N ASN A 160 -9.28 4.06 1.11
CA ASN A 160 -9.55 4.58 -0.23
C ASN A 160 -8.65 3.99 -1.32
N TYR A 161 -7.75 3.04 -0.99
CA TYR A 161 -6.75 2.55 -1.93
C TYR A 161 -6.96 1.08 -2.35
N ALA A 162 -7.58 0.26 -1.51
CA ALA A 162 -7.71 -1.17 -1.78
C ALA A 162 -8.94 -1.82 -1.13
N VAL A 163 -9.24 -3.05 -1.52
CA VAL A 163 -10.18 -3.96 -0.87
C VAL A 163 -9.45 -5.25 -0.44
N ALA A 164 -9.66 -5.67 0.80
CA ALA A 164 -9.26 -6.98 1.28
C ALA A 164 -10.33 -8.01 0.93
N ILE A 165 -9.93 -9.20 0.47
CA ILE A 165 -10.85 -10.28 0.08
C ILE A 165 -10.43 -11.59 0.73
N THR A 166 -11.38 -12.25 1.40
CA THR A 166 -11.27 -13.64 1.84
C THR A 166 -11.96 -14.54 0.82
N TRP A 167 -11.30 -15.60 0.38
CA TRP A 167 -11.71 -16.45 -0.73
C TRP A 167 -12.26 -17.80 -0.28
N SER A 168 -13.05 -18.40 -1.16
CA SER A 168 -13.67 -19.70 -0.92
C SER A 168 -12.66 -20.85 -0.80
N ASP A 169 -11.50 -20.74 -1.45
CA ASP A 169 -10.36 -21.67 -1.42
C ASP A 169 -9.58 -21.68 -0.09
N GLY A 170 -10.00 -20.85 0.87
CA GLY A 170 -9.38 -20.74 2.20
C GLY A 170 -8.36 -19.62 2.30
N HIS A 171 -8.06 -18.90 1.22
CA HIS A 171 -7.09 -17.81 1.23
C HIS A 171 -7.69 -16.51 1.80
N ASP A 172 -7.05 -15.87 2.77
CA ASP A 172 -7.62 -14.75 3.52
C ASP A 172 -6.75 -13.48 3.60
N SER A 173 -5.53 -13.53 3.06
CA SER A 173 -4.56 -12.43 3.13
C SER A 173 -4.52 -11.56 1.86
N SER A 174 -5.50 -11.68 0.97
CA SER A 174 -5.50 -10.92 -0.30
C SER A 174 -5.91 -9.47 -0.09
N ILE A 175 -5.09 -8.54 -0.58
CA ILE A 175 -5.39 -7.11 -0.65
C ILE A 175 -5.23 -6.66 -2.11
N TYR A 176 -6.26 -6.05 -2.67
CA TYR A 176 -6.30 -5.61 -4.06
C TYR A 176 -6.44 -4.09 -4.14
N PRO A 177 -5.39 -3.39 -4.61
CA PRO A 177 -5.50 -1.98 -4.98
C PRO A 177 -6.61 -1.75 -6.00
N TYR A 178 -7.39 -0.68 -5.83
CA TYR A 178 -8.51 -0.39 -6.72
C TYR A 178 -8.08 -0.14 -8.17
N ASP A 179 -6.93 0.52 -8.36
CA ASP A 179 -6.33 0.73 -9.69
C ASP A 179 -5.96 -0.58 -10.38
N ARG A 180 -5.48 -1.59 -9.63
CA ARG A 180 -5.24 -2.93 -10.17
C ARG A 180 -6.52 -3.61 -10.60
N LEU A 181 -7.58 -3.53 -9.79
CA LEU A 181 -8.87 -4.12 -10.17
C LEU A 181 -9.40 -3.47 -11.45
N LEU A 182 -9.28 -2.14 -11.58
CA LEU A 182 -9.65 -1.44 -12.81
C LEU A 182 -8.80 -1.83 -14.00
N ALA A 183 -7.48 -1.99 -13.82
CA ALA A 183 -6.58 -2.47 -14.87
C ALA A 183 -6.95 -3.88 -15.34
N LEU A 184 -7.32 -4.78 -14.40
CA LEU A 184 -7.80 -6.12 -14.74
C LEU A 184 -9.15 -6.12 -15.45
N ALA A 185 -9.98 -5.11 -15.24
CA ALA A 185 -11.29 -5.01 -15.87
C ALA A 185 -11.24 -4.38 -17.27
N ALA A 186 -10.13 -3.72 -17.60
CA ALA A 186 -9.88 -3.08 -18.88
C ALA A 186 -9.18 -3.98 -19.91
N GLY A 187 -8.69 -5.15 -19.49
CA GLY A 187 -8.01 -6.15 -20.33
C GLY A 187 -8.73 -7.49 -20.34
#